data_AF-A0A2W5ZEL9-F1
#
_entry.id   AF-A0A2W5ZEL9-F1
#
_cell.length_a   1.000
_cell.length_b   1.000
_cell.length_c   1.000
_cell.angle_alpha   90.00
_cell.angle_beta   90.00
_cell.angle_gamma   90.00
#
_symmetry.space_group_name_H-M   'P 1'
#
loop_
_entity.id
_entity.type
_entity.pdbx_description
1 polymer ?
#
loop_
_entity_poly.entity_id
_entity_poly.type
_entity_poly.pdbx_seq_one_letter_code
_entity_poly.pdbx_strand_id
1 'polypeptide(L)' 'MRKYKPVELPLKDVPTEFAEEHAICPNCLDREAGVIGRLGLRLVFRCQRCRVRFHRQTAMVGLI' A
#
# COMPACT_ATOMS: atom_id res chain seq x y z
N MET A 1 15.70 -27.76 -8.82
CA MET A 1 14.86 -26.56 -9.04
C MET A 1 14.36 -26.06 -7.68
N ARG A 2 14.79 -24.87 -7.22
CA ARG A 2 14.28 -24.29 -5.98
C ARG A 2 12.83 -23.87 -6.20
N LYS A 3 11.87 -24.57 -5.59
CA LYS A 3 10.46 -24.14 -5.59
C LYS A 3 10.39 -22.76 -4.95
N TYR A 4 9.96 -21.75 -5.72
CA TYR A 4 9.68 -20.42 -5.20
C TYR A 4 8.59 -20.55 -4.12
N LYS A 5 8.94 -20.23 -2.87
CA LYS A 5 7.95 -20.01 -1.82
C LYS A 5 7.52 -18.55 -1.93
N PRO A 6 6.22 -18.26 -2.15
CA PRO A 6 5.74 -16.91 -2.08
C PRO A 6 6.11 -16.33 -0.72
N VAL A 7 6.83 -15.21 -0.71
CA VAL A 7 7.08 -14.48 0.53
C VAL A 7 5.76 -13.82 0.91
N GLU A 8 5.11 -14.35 1.92
CA GLU A 8 4.01 -13.65 2.59
C GLU A 8 4.65 -12.50 3.37
N LEU A 9 4.48 -11.26 2.91
CA LEU A 9 4.85 -10.08 3.70
C LEU A 9 3.68 -9.77 4.65
N PRO A 10 3.76 -10.15 5.93
CA PRO A 10 2.70 -9.84 6.89
C PRO A 10 2.62 -8.33 7.06
N LEU A 11 1.41 -7.79 6.88
CA LEU A 11 1.13 -6.40 7.18
C LEU A 11 0.95 -6.24 8.68
N LYS A 12 1.49 -5.15 9.22
CA LYS A 12 1.20 -4.74 10.60
C LYS A 12 -0.08 -3.92 10.63
N ASP A 13 -0.72 -3.90 11.80
CA ASP A 13 -1.87 -3.05 12.06
C ASP A 13 -1.54 -1.57 11.84
N VAL A 14 -2.57 -0.86 11.43
CA VAL A 14 -2.55 0.57 11.12
C VAL A 14 -3.00 1.32 12.37
N PRO A 15 -2.25 2.34 12.83
CA PRO A 15 -2.72 3.20 13.91
C PRO A 15 -4.08 3.81 13.58
N THR A 16 -4.97 3.95 14.56
CA THR A 16 -6.37 4.36 14.36
C THR A 16 -6.49 5.66 13.56
N GLU A 17 -5.56 6.60 13.74
CA GLU A 17 -5.51 7.87 13.00
C GLU A 17 -5.35 7.74 11.48
N PHE A 18 -4.81 6.61 11.00
CA PHE A 18 -4.57 6.35 9.57
C PHE A 18 -5.51 5.30 8.98
N ALA A 19 -6.42 4.72 9.78
CA ALA A 19 -7.31 3.65 9.35
C ALA A 19 -8.30 4.10 8.25
N GLU A 20 -8.68 5.38 8.26
CA GLU A 20 -9.61 5.98 7.31
C GLU A 20 -8.90 6.70 6.15
N GLU A 21 -7.57 6.57 6.03
CA GLU A 21 -6.83 7.20 4.94
C GLU A 21 -7.15 6.51 3.59
N HIS A 22 -7.25 7.32 2.55
CA HIS A 22 -7.49 6.86 1.18
C HIS A 22 -6.38 7.38 0.25
N ALA A 23 -6.08 6.60 -0.80
CA ALA A 23 -5.10 6.97 -1.81
C ALA A 23 -5.62 6.79 -3.23
N ILE A 24 -4.98 7.50 -4.17
CA ILE A 24 -5.23 7.35 -5.60
C ILE A 24 -4.51 6.10 -6.11
N CYS A 25 -5.27 5.18 -6.71
CA CYS A 25 -4.73 3.98 -7.32
C CYS A 25 -3.82 4.35 -8.52
N PRO A 26 -2.56 3.91 -8.56
CA PRO A 26 -1.66 4.20 -9.68
C PRO A 26 -2.04 3.49 -10.98
N ASN A 27 -2.94 2.49 -10.91
CA ASN A 27 -3.34 1.70 -12.08
C ASN A 27 -4.62 2.22 -12.77
N CYS A 28 -5.63 2.63 -12.00
CA CYS A 28 -6.93 3.08 -12.54
C CYS A 28 -7.34 4.50 -12.11
N LEU A 29 -6.47 5.21 -11.37
CA LEU A 29 -6.70 6.57 -10.87
C LEU A 29 -7.92 6.73 -9.94
N ASP A 30 -8.48 5.62 -9.46
CA ASP A 30 -9.55 5.58 -8.47
C ASP A 30 -9.07 6.13 -7.12
N ARG A 31 -9.85 7.01 -6.49
CA ARG A 31 -9.46 7.74 -5.28
C ARG A 31 -9.86 7.05 -3.97
N GLU A 32 -10.55 5.91 -4.06
CA GLU A 32 -11.15 5.21 -2.91
C GLU A 32 -10.33 3.97 -2.52
N ALA A 33 -9.03 3.93 -2.83
CA ALA A 33 -8.18 2.84 -2.36
C ALA A 33 -7.95 2.99 -0.85
N GLY A 34 -8.57 2.12 -0.06
CA GLY A 34 -8.47 2.12 1.40
C GLY A 34 -7.16 1.49 1.90
N VAL A 35 -6.77 1.86 3.12
CA VAL A 35 -5.63 1.26 3.83
C VAL A 35 -5.97 -0.16 4.28
N ILE A 36 -5.03 -1.09 4.11
CA ILE A 36 -5.16 -2.49 4.52
C ILE A 36 -4.12 -2.91 5.57
N GLY A 37 -3.18 -2.04 5.90
CA GLY A 37 -2.06 -2.38 6.75
C GLY A 37 -0.89 -1.43 6.56
N ARG A 38 0.23 -1.74 7.21
CA ARG A 38 1.50 -1.05 6.99
C ARG A 38 2.67 -2.02 6.84
N LEU A 39 3.67 -1.59 6.09
CA LEU A 39 4.98 -2.22 5.99
C LEU A 39 6.03 -1.25 6.55
N GLY A 40 6.45 -1.47 7.79
CA GLY A 40 7.29 -0.51 8.52
C GLY A 40 6.52 0.78 8.81
N LEU A 41 7.00 1.90 8.26
CA LEU A 41 6.40 3.24 8.36
C LEU A 41 5.49 3.58 7.16
N ARG A 42 5.38 2.68 6.18
CA ARG A 42 4.59 2.92 4.96
C ARG A 42 3.22 2.29 5.07
N LEU A 43 2.17 3.09 4.89
CA LEU A 43 0.82 2.58 4.71
C LEU A 43 0.72 1.81 3.38
N VAL A 44 -0.01 0.70 3.43
CA VAL A 44 -0.31 -0.14 2.28
C VAL A 44 -1.78 0.03 1.96
N PHE A 45 -2.05 0.46 0.73
CA PHE A 45 -3.40 0.68 0.21
C PHE A 45 -3.80 -0.45 -0.72
N ARG A 46 -5.10 -0.73 -0.81
CA ARG A 46 -5.67 -1.67 -1.77
C ARG A 46 -6.79 -1.00 -2.55
N CYS A 47 -6.65 -0.98 -3.87
CA CYS A 47 -7.72 -0.52 -4.74
C CYS A 47 -8.86 -1.55 -4.81
N GLN A 48 -10.11 -1.13 -4.64
CA GLN A 48 -11.27 -2.03 -4.71
C GLN A 48 -11.53 -2.52 -6.15
N ARG A 49 -11.22 -1.70 -7.16
CA ARG A 49 -11.38 -2.06 -8.58
C ARG A 49 -10.26 -2.98 -9.08
N CYS A 50 -9.01 -2.54 -9.00
CA CYS A 50 -7.87 -3.29 -9.58
C CYS A 50 -7.29 -4.35 -8.65
N ARG A 51 -7.64 -4.34 -7.35
CA ARG A 51 -7.08 -5.21 -6.30
C ARG A 51 -5.56 -5.10 -6.10
N VAL A 52 -4.90 -4.17 -6.79
CA VAL A 52 -3.47 -3.88 -6.63
C VAL A 52 -3.21 -3.34 -5.23
N ARG A 53 -2.08 -3.75 -4.66
CA ARG A 53 -1.57 -3.25 -3.39
C ARG A 53 -0.43 -2.29 -3.68
N PHE A 54 -0.43 -1.13 -3.05
CA PHE A 54 0.58 -0.11 -3.30
C PHE A 54 0.84 0.73 -2.06
N HIS A 55 1.95 1.44 -2.07
CA HIS A 55 2.27 2.45 -1.07
C HIS A 55 2.01 3.82 -1.70
N ARG A 56 1.63 4.81 -0.89
CA ARG A 56 1.61 6.20 -1.38
C ARG A 56 3.00 6.52 -1.90
N GLN A 57 3.08 7.03 -3.12
CA GLN A 57 4.32 7.63 -3.59
C GLN A 57 4.57 8.83 -2.68
N THR A 58 5.40 8.63 -1.67
CA THR A 58 6.12 9.76 -1.08
C THR A 58 6.86 10.32 -2.28
N ALA A 59 6.54 11.54 -2.68
CA ALA A 59 7.43 12.30 -3.53
C ALA A 59 8.75 12.26 -2.76
N MET A 60 9.65 11.37 -3.17
CA MET A 60 11.03 11.46 -2.79
C MET A 60 11.40 12.81 -3.37
N VAL A 61 11.36 13.85 -2.53
CA VAL A 61 12.09 15.07 -2.77
C VAL A 61 13.47 14.55 -3.10
N GLY A 62 13.80 14.57 -4.40
CA GLY A 62 15.14 14.30 -4.86
C GLY A 62 16.00 15.29 -4.11
N LEU A 63 16.69 14.80 -3.08
CA LEU A 63 17.88 15.47 -2.57
C LEU A 63 18.89 15.33 -3.71
N ILE A 64 18.85 16.33 -4.59
CA ILE A 64 19.92 16.67 -5.51
C ILE A 64 20.73 17.76 -4.82
#